data_AF-A0A2V9G083-F1
#
_entry.id   AF-A0A2V9G083-F1
#
_cell.length_a   1.000
_cell.length_b   1.000
_cell.length_c   1.000
_cell.angle_alpha   90.00
_cell.angle_beta   90.00
_cell.angle_gamma   90.00
#
_symmetry.space_group_name_H-M   'P 1'
#
loop_
_entity.id
_entity.type
_entity.pdbx_description
1 polymer ?
#
loop_
_entity_poly.entity_id
_entity_poly.type
_entity_poly.pdbx_seq_one_letter_code
_entity_poly.pdbx_strand_id
1 'polypeptide(L)'
;MSDLRLVEMQNGEVQLTLMGSQRARDVVRRHRLAERLFKDTFSIDDSEAHTQACKFEHIISPELDQRICTFLGHPKTCPHGNPIPPGECCNGKSKG
;
A
#
# COMPACT_ATOMS: atom_id res chain seq x y z
N MET A 1 18.67 -4.35 -6.32
CA MET A 1 18.20 -3.65 -5.10
C MET A 1 19.27 -2.72 -4.53
N SER A 2 20.54 -3.13 -4.55
CA SER A 2 21.74 -2.31 -4.26
C SER A 2 21.99 -1.21 -5.31
N ASP A 3 21.82 -1.51 -6.61
CA ASP A 3 22.02 -0.51 -7.69
C ASP A 3 20.98 0.63 -7.69
N LEU A 4 19.81 0.37 -7.11
CA LEU A 4 18.74 1.36 -6.90
C LEU A 4 18.85 2.06 -5.53
N ARG A 5 19.88 1.73 -4.72
CA ARG A 5 20.08 2.21 -3.34
C ARG A 5 18.82 2.13 -2.46
N LEU A 6 18.08 1.03 -2.55
CA LEU A 6 16.90 0.80 -1.69
C LEU A 6 17.28 0.18 -0.34
N VAL A 7 18.43 -0.50 -0.29
CA VAL A 7 18.96 -1.14 0.91
C VAL A 7 20.42 -0.76 1.07
N GLU A 8 20.87 -0.70 2.32
CA GLU A 8 22.26 -0.51 2.70
C GLU A 8 22.67 -1.51 3.80
N MET A 9 23.96 -1.81 3.88
CA MET A 9 24.50 -2.67 4.92
C MET A 9 25.01 -1.79 6.06
N GLN A 10 24.48 -1.97 7.26
CA GLN A 10 24.95 -1.29 8.47
C GLN A 10 25.24 -2.35 9.54
N ASN A 11 26.49 -2.43 10.00
CA ASN A 11 26.94 -3.39 11.01
C ASN A 11 26.61 -4.87 10.69
N GLY A 12 26.63 -5.24 9.40
CA GLY A 12 26.28 -6.60 8.97
C GLY A 12 24.78 -6.86 8.82
N GLU A 13 23.92 -5.88 9.13
CA GLU A 13 22.48 -5.96 8.93
C GLU A 13 22.05 -5.21 7.67
N VAL A 14 20.99 -5.71 7.02
CA VAL A 14 20.34 -5.04 5.89
C VAL A 14 19.35 -4.02 6.45
N GLN A 15 19.54 -2.75 6.10
CA GLN A 15 18.63 -1.66 6.46
C GLN A 15 18.00 -1.07 5.19
N LEU A 16 16.73 -0.65 5.28
CA LEU A 16 16.10 0.11 4.20
C LEU A 16 16.65 1.54 4.24
N THR A 17 17.08 2.04 3.08
CA THR A 17 17.39 3.46 2.93
C THR A 17 16.10 4.29 3.06
N LEU A 18 16.20 5.62 3.07
CA LEU A 18 15.01 6.49 3.00
C LEU A 18 14.16 6.19 1.76
N MET A 19 14.81 5.97 0.62
CA MET A 19 14.13 5.61 -0.64
C MET A 19 13.51 4.21 -0.57
N GLY A 20 14.23 3.25 0.02
CA GLY A 20 13.70 1.91 0.28
C GLY A 20 12.48 1.92 1.20
N SER A 21 12.55 2.71 2.27
CA SER A 21 11.46 2.87 3.24
C SER A 21 10.22 3.49 2.60
N GLN A 22 10.39 4.48 1.72
CA GLN A 22 9.26 5.06 0.98
C GLN A 22 8.64 4.03 0.04
N ARG A 23 9.46 3.33 -0.75
CA ARG A 23 8.97 2.30 -1.67
C ARG A 23 8.26 1.16 -0.94
N ALA A 24 8.80 0.71 0.20
CA ALA A 24 8.18 -0.31 1.04
C ALA A 24 6.82 0.17 1.59
N ARG A 25 6.74 1.43 2.05
CA ARG A 25 5.48 2.05 2.46
C ARG A 25 4.44 2.06 1.35
N ASP A 26 4.84 2.41 0.12
CA ASP A 26 3.92 2.46 -1.03
C ASP A 26 3.38 1.07 -1.39
N VAL A 27 4.25 0.05 -1.39
CA VAL A 27 3.84 -1.35 -1.63
C VAL A 27 2.84 -1.81 -0.57
N VAL A 28 3.14 -1.57 0.71
CA VAL A 28 2.24 -1.92 1.83
C VAL A 28 0.91 -1.17 1.74
N ARG A 29 0.92 0.11 1.34
CA ARG A 29 -0.30 0.88 1.10
C ARG A 29 -1.16 0.25 0.02
N ARG A 30 -0.57 -0.09 -1.12
CA ARG A 30 -1.30 -0.68 -2.25
C ARG A 30 -1.85 -2.06 -1.92
N HIS A 31 -1.09 -2.89 -1.22
CA HIS A 31 -1.55 -4.17 -0.70
C HIS A 31 -2.83 -4.00 0.13
N ARG A 32 -2.75 -3.17 1.17
CA ARG A 32 -3.85 -2.99 2.13
C ARG A 32 -5.08 -2.33 1.50
N LEU A 33 -4.89 -1.42 0.54
CA LEU A 33 -5.98 -0.85 -0.23
C LEU A 33 -6.62 -1.87 -1.18
N ALA A 34 -5.83 -2.74 -1.81
CA ALA A 34 -6.34 -3.82 -2.65
C ALA A 34 -7.14 -4.83 -1.83
N GLU A 35 -6.67 -5.22 -0.64
CA GLU A 35 -7.43 -6.07 0.30
C GLU A 35 -8.81 -5.45 0.61
N ARG A 36 -8.84 -4.15 0.94
CA ARG A 36 -10.11 -3.43 1.18
C ARG A 36 -10.99 -3.38 -0.06
N LEU A 37 -10.42 -3.10 -1.23
CA LEU A 37 -11.19 -3.07 -2.48
C LEU A 37 -11.84 -4.42 -2.76
N PHE A 38 -11.08 -5.52 -2.66
CA PHE A 38 -11.58 -6.86 -2.93
C PHE A 38 -12.67 -7.29 -1.97
N LYS A 39 -12.46 -7.03 -0.67
CA LYS A 39 -13.44 -7.37 0.36
C LYS A 39 -14.68 -6.47 0.31
N ASP A 40 -14.50 -5.16 0.29
CA ASP A 40 -15.61 -4.20 0.45
C ASP A 40 -16.46 -4.08 -0.83
N THR A 41 -15.88 -4.30 -2.01
CA THR A 41 -16.60 -4.12 -3.30
C THR A 41 -17.04 -5.45 -3.92
N PHE A 42 -16.20 -6.48 -3.86
CA PHE A 42 -16.48 -7.76 -4.53
C PHE A 42 -16.89 -8.88 -3.55
N SER A 43 -16.95 -8.60 -2.25
CA SER A 43 -17.31 -9.56 -1.21
C SER A 43 -16.46 -10.84 -1.22
N ILE A 44 -15.19 -10.71 -1.59
CA ILE A 44 -14.21 -11.80 -1.57
C ILE A 44 -13.75 -12.04 -0.12
N ASP A 45 -13.52 -13.31 0.25
CA ASP A 45 -13.01 -13.65 1.58
C ASP A 45 -11.56 -13.18 1.82
N ASP A 46 -11.12 -13.17 3.08
CA ASP A 46 -9.81 -12.62 3.46
C ASP A 46 -8.62 -13.35 2.81
N SER A 47 -8.70 -14.68 2.66
CA SER A 47 -7.61 -15.48 2.11
C SER A 47 -7.45 -15.22 0.61
N GLU A 48 -8.58 -15.19 -0.11
CA GLU A 48 -8.56 -14.88 -1.54
C GLU A 48 -8.19 -13.39 -1.76
N ALA A 49 -8.73 -12.46 -0.97
CA ALA A 49 -8.41 -11.04 -1.06
C ALA A 49 -6.91 -10.77 -0.85
N HIS A 50 -6.28 -11.43 0.13
CA HIS A 50 -4.83 -11.34 0.35
C HIS A 50 -4.04 -11.86 -0.87
N THR A 51 -4.45 -13.01 -1.41
CA THR A 51 -3.79 -13.62 -2.58
C THR A 51 -3.86 -12.71 -3.81
N GLN A 52 -5.01 -12.06 -4.05
CA GLN A 52 -5.15 -11.10 -5.15
C GLN A 52 -4.38 -9.81 -4.85
N ALA A 53 -4.44 -9.28 -3.63
CA ALA A 53 -3.73 -8.07 -3.22
C ALA A 53 -2.21 -8.17 -3.42
N CYS A 54 -1.59 -9.30 -3.08
CA CYS A 54 -0.17 -9.59 -3.33
C CYS A 54 0.23 -9.44 -4.80
N LYS A 55 -0.67 -9.76 -5.75
CA LYS A 55 -0.41 -9.57 -7.19
C LYS A 55 -0.65 -8.12 -7.60
N PHE A 56 -1.71 -7.53 -7.09
CA PHE A 56 -2.15 -6.20 -7.49
C PHE A 56 -1.27 -5.07 -6.95
N GLU A 57 -0.64 -5.23 -5.79
CA GLU A 57 0.19 -4.19 -5.17
C GLU A 57 1.36 -3.70 -6.07
N HIS A 58 1.84 -4.57 -6.97
CA HIS A 58 2.94 -4.28 -7.88
C HIS A 58 2.49 -3.62 -9.19
N ILE A 59 1.21 -3.70 -9.54
CA ILE A 59 0.65 -3.12 -10.78
C ILE A 59 -0.20 -1.87 -10.52
N ILE A 60 -0.67 -1.67 -9.29
CA ILE A 60 -1.37 -0.45 -8.89
C ILE A 60 -0.37 0.71 -8.96
N SER A 61 -0.69 1.71 -9.80
CA SER A 61 0.11 2.93 -9.92
C SER A 61 -0.07 3.84 -8.70
N PRO A 62 0.86 4.77 -8.42
CA PRO A 62 0.71 5.77 -7.37
C PRO A 62 -0.61 6.54 -7.46
N GLU A 63 -1.00 6.96 -8.68
CA GLU A 63 -2.23 7.71 -8.92
C GLU A 63 -3.47 6.86 -8.67
N LEU A 64 -3.42 5.58 -9.04
CA LEU A 64 -4.53 4.66 -8.84
C LEU A 64 -4.74 4.36 -7.35
N ASP A 65 -3.68 4.23 -6.56
CA ASP A 65 -3.82 4.00 -5.12
C ASP A 65 -4.50 5.20 -4.40
N GLN A 66 -4.28 6.43 -4.86
CA GLN A 66 -4.99 7.60 -4.36
C GLN A 66 -6.49 7.48 -4.63
N ARG A 67 -6.86 7.11 -5.87
CA ARG A 67 -8.25 6.96 -6.30
C ARG A 67 -8.96 5.83 -5.56
N ILE A 68 -8.30 4.69 -5.38
CA ILE A 68 -8.84 3.56 -4.59
C ILE A 68 -9.10 4.01 -3.16
N CYS A 69 -8.14 4.70 -2.53
CA CYS A 69 -8.30 5.18 -1.16
C CYS A 69 -9.46 6.17 -1.02
N THR A 70 -9.64 7.10 -1.96
CA THR A 70 -10.78 8.02 -1.98
C THR A 70 -12.10 7.28 -2.23
N PHE A 71 -12.14 6.36 -3.19
CA PHE A 71 -13.32 5.55 -3.50
C PHE A 71 -13.83 4.76 -2.27
N LEU A 72 -12.89 4.21 -1.48
CA LEU A 72 -13.20 3.48 -0.25
C LEU A 72 -13.48 4.38 0.96
N GLY A 73 -13.54 5.70 0.80
CA GLY A 73 -13.82 6.63 1.91
C GLY A 73 -12.67 6.81 2.90
N HIS A 74 -11.42 6.73 2.43
CA HIS A 74 -10.20 6.88 3.24
C HIS A 74 -10.08 5.89 4.42
N PRO A 75 -10.14 4.57 4.17
CA PRO A 75 -10.04 3.55 5.22
C PRO A 75 -8.70 3.66 5.96
N LYS A 76 -8.74 3.48 7.29
CA LYS A 76 -7.56 3.59 8.16
C LYS A 76 -6.84 2.26 8.38
N THR A 77 -7.55 1.14 8.20
CA THR A 77 -7.02 -0.21 8.40
C THR A 77 -7.44 -1.13 7.26
N CYS A 78 -6.63 -2.15 6.99
CA CYS A 78 -7.03 -3.25 6.11
C CYS A 78 -8.00 -4.21 6.83
N PRO A 79 -8.58 -5.23 6.16
CA PRO A 79 -9.47 -6.21 6.79
C PRO A 79 -8.85 -6.94 7.99
N HIS A 80 -7.52 -7.09 8.01
CA HIS A 80 -6.77 -7.73 9.08
C HIS A 80 -6.43 -6.80 10.26
N GLY A 81 -6.92 -5.55 10.27
CA GLY A 81 -6.67 -4.57 11.32
C GLY A 81 -5.34 -3.80 11.21
N ASN A 82 -4.51 -4.11 10.22
CA ASN A 82 -3.24 -3.41 10.02
C ASN A 82 -3.45 -2.00 9.44
N PRO A 83 -2.70 -0.97 9.88
CA PRO A 83 -2.92 0.41 9.47
C PRO A 83 -2.59 0.63 7.99
N ILE A 84 -3.38 1.38 7.23
CA ILE A 84 -3.04 1.73 5.85
C ILE A 84 -2.13 2.96 5.88
N PRO A 85 -0.89 2.91 5.35
CA PRO A 85 -0.05 4.10 5.24
C PRO A 85 -0.80 5.22 4.50
N PRO A 86 -0.87 6.44 5.03
CA PRO A 86 -1.60 7.54 4.38
C PRO A 86 -0.92 7.97 3.09
N GLY A 87 -1.72 8.34 2.10
CA GLY A 87 -1.28 8.97 0.85
C GLY A 87 -1.72 10.43 0.80
N GLU A 88 -1.38 11.12 -0.30
CA GLU A 88 -1.73 12.53 -0.49
C GLU A 88 -3.23 12.79 -0.39
N CYS A 89 -4.07 11.87 -0.85
CA CYS A 89 -5.52 11.99 -0.79
C CYS A 89 -6.06 12.05 0.65
N CYS A 90 -5.29 11.59 1.65
CA CYS A 90 -5.69 11.63 3.06
C CYS A 90 -5.49 13.00 3.73
N ASN A 91 -4.86 13.97 3.05
CA ASN A 91 -4.46 15.25 3.64
C ASN A 91 -5.55 16.35 3.61
N GLY A 92 -6.82 15.98 3.35
CA GLY A 92 -7.98 16.89 3.46
C GLY A 92 -8.11 17.95 2.36
N LYS A 93 -7.35 17.84 1.26
CA LYS A 93 -7.50 18.71 0.09
C LYS A 93 -8.17 17.94 -1.06
N SER A 94 -9.48 17.80 -0.98
CA SER A 94 -10.29 17.45 -2.14
C SER A 94 -10.13 18.56 -3.17
N LYS A 95 -9.41 18.34 -4.26
CA LYS A 95 -9.60 19.16 -5.46
C LYS A 95 -10.99 18.80 -5.98
N GLY A 96 -11.96 19.67 -5.67
CA GLY A 96 -13.31 19.64 -6.26
C GLY A 96 -13.26 19.89 -7.75
#